data_AF-A0A3P7Z5I5-F1
#
_entry.id   AF-A0A3P7Z5I5-F1
#
_cell.length_a   1.000
_cell.length_b   1.000
_cell.length_c   1.000
_cell.angle_alpha   90.00
_cell.angle_beta   90.00
_cell.angle_gamma   90.00
#
_symmetry.space_group_name_H-M   'P 1'
#
loop_
_entity.id
_entity.type
_entity.pdbx_description
1 polymer ?
#
loop_
_entity_poly.entity_id
_entity_poly.type
_entity_poly.pdbx_seq_one_letter_code
_entity_poly.pdbx_strand_id
1 'polypeptide(L)'
;MEPVWIQEAKQLAEKIRPILNALRSHILAGPFQKPVTVDEAPDYYDIIVFPIDLSTMWERLKSNYYVTKSLFIADMMRMFHNCRTYNQQDSYLYRSANTLERYFINKMKEADLWP
;
A
#
# COMPACT_ATOMS: atom_id res chain seq x y z
N MET A 1 16.47 22.37 -17.33
CA MET A 1 16.03 22.22 -15.91
C MET A 1 14.80 21.33 -15.89
N GLU A 2 14.64 20.47 -14.89
CA GLU A 2 13.41 19.67 -14.74
C GLU A 2 12.22 20.56 -14.33
N PRO A 3 10.99 20.29 -14.85
CA PRO A 3 9.77 20.96 -14.42
C PRO A 3 9.52 20.88 -12.90
N VAL A 4 8.89 21.90 -12.33
CA VAL A 4 8.57 21.99 -10.89
C VAL A 4 7.78 20.77 -10.40
N TRP A 5 6.79 20.32 -11.16
CA TRP A 5 5.96 19.16 -10.81
C TRP A 5 6.77 17.85 -10.71
N ILE A 6 7.90 17.72 -11.44
CA ILE A 6 8.81 16.58 -11.30
C ILE A 6 9.56 16.66 -9.96
N GLN A 7 10.00 17.86 -9.58
CA GLN A 7 10.72 18.07 -8.33
C GLN A 7 9.81 17.83 -7.12
N GLU A 8 8.57 18.31 -7.17
CA GLU A 8 7.54 18.07 -6.15
C GLU A 8 7.22 16.58 -6.00
N ALA A 9 7.07 15.85 -7.11
CA ALA A 9 6.85 14.41 -7.09
C ALA A 9 8.03 13.66 -6.43
N LYS A 10 9.27 14.04 -6.75
CA LYS A 10 10.48 13.47 -6.11
C LYS A 10 10.52 13.77 -4.61
N GLN A 11 10.23 15.01 -4.20
CA GLN A 11 10.18 15.38 -2.77
C GLN A 11 9.11 14.59 -2.02
N LEU A 12 7.92 14.41 -2.62
CA LEU A 12 6.87 13.59 -2.04
C LEU A 12 7.29 12.12 -1.95
N ALA A 13 7.96 11.58 -2.98
CA ALA A 13 8.48 10.22 -2.96
C ALA A 13 9.48 9.99 -1.81
N GLU A 14 10.36 10.96 -1.52
CA GLU A 14 11.27 10.88 -0.38
C GLU A 14 10.54 10.89 0.97
N LYS A 15 9.41 11.58 1.10
CA LYS A 15 8.57 11.52 2.31
C LYS A 15 7.79 10.20 2.43
N ILE A 16 7.32 9.63 1.32
CA ILE A 16 6.59 8.36 1.30
C ILE A 16 7.50 7.16 1.57
N ARG A 17 8.75 7.19 1.07
CA ARG A 17 9.71 6.09 1.18
C ARG A 17 9.88 5.50 2.58
N PRO A 18 10.13 6.28 3.65
CA PRO A 18 10.26 5.73 4.99
C PRO A 18 8.96 5.09 5.50
N ILE A 19 7.80 5.61 5.10
CA ILE A 19 6.48 5.06 5.47
C ILE A 19 6.29 3.70 4.80
N LEU A 20 6.51 3.61 3.48
CA LEU A 20 6.37 2.35 2.75
C LEU A 20 7.38 1.29 3.23
N ASN A 21 8.61 1.69 3.57
CA ASN A 21 9.59 0.80 4.19
C ASN A 21 9.13 0.30 5.56
N ALA A 22 8.59 1.18 6.41
CA ALA A 22 8.08 0.79 7.72
C ALA A 22 6.94 -0.24 7.59
N LEU A 23 6.05 -0.07 6.60
CA LEU A 23 4.99 -1.03 6.31
C LEU A 23 5.54 -2.37 5.84
N ARG A 24 6.50 -2.36 4.91
CA ARG A 24 7.17 -3.58 4.42
C ARG A 24 7.94 -4.32 5.52
N SER A 25 8.46 -3.64 6.53
CA SER A 25 9.17 -4.26 7.64
C SER A 25 8.27 -4.69 8.80
N HIS A 26 6.98 -4.36 8.76
CA HIS A 26 6.05 -4.72 9.81
C HIS A 26 5.84 -6.24 9.87
N ILE A 27 5.79 -6.83 11.07
CA ILE A 27 5.71 -8.29 11.28
C ILE A 27 4.50 -8.95 10.58
N LEU A 28 3.41 -8.19 10.42
CA LEU A 28 2.18 -8.65 9.75
C LEU A 28 2.16 -8.42 8.22
N ALA A 29 3.23 -7.86 7.64
CA ALA A 29 3.25 -7.47 6.24
C ALA A 29 3.47 -8.62 5.25
N GLY A 30 3.87 -9.80 5.73
CA GLY A 30 4.20 -10.97 4.90
C GLY A 30 3.20 -11.24 3.76
N PRO A 31 1.90 -11.39 4.05
CA PRO A 31 0.87 -11.65 3.03
C PRO A 31 0.63 -10.50 2.03
N PHE A 32 1.19 -9.31 2.28
CA PHE A 32 1.00 -8.10 1.48
C PHE A 32 2.26 -7.74 0.68
N GLN A 33 3.34 -8.50 0.80
CA GLN A 33 4.62 -8.18 0.16
C GLN A 33 4.60 -8.34 -1.36
N LYS A 34 3.82 -9.30 -1.86
CA LYS A 34 3.82 -9.74 -3.25
C LYS A 34 2.39 -9.89 -3.76
N PRO A 35 2.17 -9.86 -5.09
CA PRO A 35 0.87 -10.17 -5.66
C PRO A 35 0.39 -11.56 -5.22
N VAL A 36 -0.90 -11.68 -4.93
CA VAL A 36 -1.55 -12.97 -4.66
C VAL A 36 -1.52 -13.82 -5.93
N THR A 37 -1.10 -15.07 -5.82
CA THR A 37 -1.06 -16.01 -6.94
C THR A 37 -2.32 -16.86 -6.99
N VAL A 38 -2.64 -17.39 -8.17
CA VAL A 38 -3.77 -18.33 -8.33
C VAL A 38 -3.55 -19.64 -7.56
N ASP A 39 -2.30 -20.01 -7.28
CA ASP A 39 -1.99 -21.19 -6.46
C ASP A 39 -2.33 -20.95 -4.98
N GLU A 40 -2.18 -19.71 -4.49
CA GLU A 40 -2.59 -19.31 -3.14
C GLU A 40 -4.11 -19.14 -3.02
N ALA A 41 -4.75 -18.62 -4.07
CA ALA A 41 -6.16 -18.25 -4.09
C ALA A 41 -6.72 -18.34 -5.53
N PRO A 42 -7.27 -19.51 -5.93
CA PRO A 42 -7.66 -19.78 -7.32
C PRO A 42 -8.69 -18.82 -7.92
N ASP A 43 -9.63 -18.31 -7.11
CA ASP A 43 -10.72 -17.42 -7.50
C ASP A 43 -10.44 -15.93 -7.20
N TYR A 44 -9.22 -15.60 -6.77
CA TYR A 44 -8.88 -14.25 -6.30
C TYR A 44 -9.16 -13.17 -7.33
N TYR A 45 -8.77 -13.41 -8.59
CA TYR A 45 -8.91 -12.43 -9.66
C TYR A 45 -10.33 -12.36 -10.25
N ASP A 46 -11.20 -13.32 -9.93
CA ASP A 46 -12.63 -13.24 -10.26
C ASP A 46 -13.38 -12.32 -9.29
N ILE A 47 -12.88 -12.21 -8.05
CA ILE A 47 -13.49 -11.41 -6.98
C ILE A 47 -12.82 -10.02 -6.88
N ILE A 48 -11.49 -9.96 -6.98
CA ILE A 48 -10.70 -8.75 -6.77
C ILE A 48 -10.29 -8.13 -8.11
N VAL A 49 -11.04 -7.11 -8.51
CA VAL A 49 -10.89 -6.42 -9.80
C VAL A 49 -9.57 -5.62 -9.93
N PHE A 50 -9.10 -5.03 -8.83
CA PHE A 50 -7.94 -4.14 -8.83
C PHE A 50 -6.90 -4.58 -7.80
N PRO A 51 -6.15 -5.66 -8.06
CA PRO A 51 -5.10 -6.18 -7.18
C PRO A 51 -3.98 -5.16 -7.00
N ILE A 52 -3.38 -5.15 -5.81
CA ILE A 52 -2.22 -4.32 -5.47
C ILE A 52 -1.49 -4.93 -4.27
N ASP A 53 -0.19 -4.71 -4.18
CA ASP A 53 0.68 -5.21 -3.13
C ASP A 53 1.84 -4.23 -2.86
N LEU A 54 2.57 -4.44 -1.76
CA LEU A 54 3.65 -3.56 -1.34
C LEU A 54 4.85 -3.53 -2.31
N SER A 55 5.14 -4.61 -3.05
CA SER A 55 6.21 -4.60 -4.05
C SER A 55 5.83 -3.82 -5.30
N THR A 56 4.59 -3.92 -5.76
CA THR A 56 4.08 -3.06 -6.83
C THR A 56 4.11 -1.59 -6.42
N MET A 57 3.68 -1.28 -5.19
CA MET A 57 3.74 0.09 -4.67
C MET A 57 5.18 0.61 -4.53
N TRP A 58 6.14 -0.26 -4.25
CA TRP A 58 7.57 0.08 -4.19
C TRP A 58 8.13 0.47 -5.55
N GLU A 59 7.82 -0.29 -6.60
CA GLU A 59 8.25 0.06 -7.96
C GLU A 59 7.57 1.34 -8.46
N ARG A 60 6.29 1.55 -8.13
CA ARG A 60 5.59 2.82 -8.37
C ARG A 60 6.31 4.00 -7.71
N LEU A 61 6.71 3.85 -6.45
CA LEU A 61 7.45 4.89 -5.73
C LEU A 61 8.78 5.21 -6.43
N LYS A 62 9.57 4.20 -6.81
CA LYS A 62 10.85 4.38 -7.53
C LYS A 62 10.68 5.09 -8.87
N SER A 63 9.54 4.92 -9.52
CA SER A 63 9.20 5.58 -10.78
C SER A 63 8.59 6.99 -10.64
N ASN A 64 8.51 7.53 -9.41
CA ASN A 64 7.83 8.81 -9.10
C ASN A 64 6.34 8.83 -9.50
N TYR A 65 5.66 7.68 -9.47
CA TYR A 65 4.25 7.55 -9.83
C TYR A 65 3.32 8.35 -8.89
N TYR A 66 3.66 8.42 -7.59
CA TYR A 66 2.86 9.13 -6.60
C TYR A 66 3.10 10.64 -6.66
N VAL A 67 2.53 11.30 -7.66
CA VAL A 67 2.58 12.76 -7.81
C VAL A 67 1.68 13.51 -6.82
N THR A 68 0.76 12.80 -6.15
CA THR A 68 -0.01 13.32 -5.02
C THR A 68 -0.08 12.27 -3.90
N LYS A 69 -0.17 12.73 -2.65
CA LYS A 69 -0.31 11.83 -1.49
C LYS A 69 -1.58 10.98 -1.55
N SER A 70 -2.64 11.50 -2.17
CA SER A 70 -3.90 10.79 -2.37
C SER A 70 -3.76 9.53 -3.22
N LEU A 71 -2.87 9.51 -4.22
CA LEU A 71 -2.60 8.30 -5.02
C LEU A 71 -2.00 7.18 -4.17
N PHE A 72 -1.04 7.52 -3.30
CA PHE A 72 -0.44 6.56 -2.39
C PHE A 72 -1.44 6.04 -1.35
N ILE A 73 -2.26 6.94 -0.78
CA ILE A 73 -3.34 6.56 0.15
C ILE A 73 -4.33 5.61 -0.55
N ALA A 74 -4.73 5.92 -1.78
CA ALA A 74 -5.68 5.09 -2.53
C ALA A 74 -5.16 3.65 -2.74
N ASP A 75 -3.89 3.49 -3.12
CA ASP A 75 -3.29 2.15 -3.30
C ASP A 75 -3.19 1.38 -1.97
N MET A 76 -2.77 2.04 -0.88
CA MET A 76 -2.71 1.42 0.45
C MET A 76 -4.09 0.99 0.95
N MET A 77 -5.08 1.87 0.85
CA MET A 77 -6.46 1.58 1.27
C MET A 77 -7.09 0.48 0.40
N ARG A 78 -6.80 0.46 -0.90
CA ARG A 78 -7.24 -0.62 -1.80
C ARG A 78 -6.65 -1.96 -1.39
N MET A 79 -5.36 -2.02 -1.03
CA MET A 79 -4.73 -3.24 -0.55
C MET A 79 -5.46 -3.83 0.67
N PHE A 80 -5.77 -2.99 1.67
CA PHE A 80 -6.49 -3.42 2.87
C PHE A 80 -7.94 -3.80 2.57
N HIS A 81 -8.62 -3.03 1.71
CA HIS A 81 -9.98 -3.33 1.28
C HIS A 81 -10.06 -4.67 0.53
N ASN A 82 -9.19 -4.91 -0.45
CA ASN A 82 -9.14 -6.18 -1.20
C ASN A 82 -8.97 -7.37 -0.25
N CYS A 83 -8.07 -7.25 0.72
CA CYS A 83 -7.87 -8.30 1.73
C CYS A 83 -9.14 -8.57 2.53
N ARG A 84 -9.86 -7.53 2.96
CA ARG A 84 -11.13 -7.67 3.68
C ARG A 84 -12.29 -8.19 2.82
N THR A 85 -12.28 -7.87 1.53
CA THR A 85 -13.30 -8.33 0.58
C THR A 85 -13.15 -9.82 0.29
N TYR A 86 -11.92 -10.30 0.12
CA TYR A 86 -11.66 -11.71 -0.18
C TYR A 86 -11.72 -12.61 1.07
N ASN A 87 -11.23 -12.13 2.22
CA ASN A 87 -11.05 -12.97 3.41
C ASN A 87 -12.16 -12.82 4.44
N GLN A 88 -12.46 -13.90 5.16
CA GLN A 88 -13.42 -13.90 6.28
C GLN A 88 -12.99 -12.95 7.41
N GLN A 89 -13.96 -12.32 8.10
CA GLN A 89 -13.73 -11.27 9.09
C GLN A 89 -12.88 -11.71 10.30
N ASP A 90 -12.98 -12.99 10.67
CA ASP A 90 -12.25 -13.63 11.76
C ASP A 90 -10.95 -14.32 11.31
N SER A 91 -10.57 -14.18 10.03
CA SER A 91 -9.29 -14.70 9.54
C SER A 91 -8.10 -13.90 10.06
N TYR A 92 -6.93 -14.55 10.09
CA TYR A 92 -5.67 -13.89 10.40
C TYR A 92 -5.37 -12.74 9.41
N LEU A 93 -5.69 -12.92 8.13
CA LEU A 93 -5.45 -11.95 7.07
C LEU A 93 -6.30 -10.69 7.24
N TYR A 94 -7.59 -10.84 7.52
CA TYR A 94 -8.50 -9.73 7.79
C TYR A 94 -8.03 -8.90 9.00
N ARG A 95 -7.66 -9.55 10.10
CA ARG A 95 -7.11 -8.87 11.29
C ARG A 95 -5.77 -8.17 11.01
N SER A 96 -4.93 -8.78 10.18
CA SER A 96 -3.64 -8.21 9.77
C SER A 96 -3.83 -6.94 8.94
N ALA A 97 -4.78 -6.94 7.99
CA ALA A 97 -5.13 -5.75 7.22
C ALA A 97 -5.56 -4.59 8.13
N ASN A 98 -6.44 -4.84 9.10
CA ASN A 98 -6.91 -3.79 10.02
C ASN A 98 -5.77 -3.23 10.90
N THR A 99 -4.83 -4.08 11.31
CA THR A 99 -3.69 -3.66 12.12
C THR A 99 -2.70 -2.84 11.30
N LEU A 100 -2.37 -3.29 10.09
CA LEU A 100 -1.49 -2.56 9.18
C LEU A 100 -2.11 -1.23 8.70
N GLU A 101 -3.42 -1.17 8.49
CA GLU A 101 -4.13 0.06 8.14
C GLU A 101 -4.01 1.11 9.24
N ARG A 102 -4.21 0.73 10.51
CA ARG A 102 -3.98 1.64 11.64
C ARG A 102 -2.52 2.09 11.73
N TYR A 103 -1.58 1.17 11.54
CA TYR A 103 -0.15 1.49 11.53
C TYR A 103 0.21 2.48 10.41
N PHE A 104 -0.32 2.25 9.20
CA PHE A 104 -0.17 3.14 8.06
C PHE A 104 -0.73 4.54 8.34
N ILE A 105 -1.95 4.65 8.86
CA ILE A 105 -2.57 5.94 9.19
C ILE A 105 -1.71 6.70 10.20
N ASN A 106 -1.20 6.02 11.24
CA ASN A 106 -0.33 6.65 12.23
C ASN A 106 0.97 7.18 11.59
N LYS A 107 1.62 6.40 10.72
CA LYS A 107 2.82 6.83 10.00
C LYS A 107 2.56 8.03 9.08
N MET A 108 1.40 8.06 8.41
CA MET A 108 1.00 9.19 7.58
C MET A 108 0.74 10.45 8.40
N LYS A 109 0.14 10.33 9.60
CA LYS A 109 -0.08 11.45 10.53
C LYS A 109 1.24 11.99 11.10
N GLU A 110 2.15 11.10 11.51
CA GLU A 110 3.50 11.47 11.98
C GLU A 110 4.29 12.27 10.92
N ALA A 111 4.03 12.01 9.63
CA ALA A 111 4.67 12.67 8.50
C ALA A 111 3.89 13.89 7.95
N ASP A 112 2.77 14.28 8.57
CA ASP A 112 1.87 15.35 8.09
C ASP A 112 1.35 15.11 6.65
N LEU A 113 1.16 13.84 6.29
CA LEU A 113 0.64 13.42 4.99
C LEU A 113 -0.81 12.92 5.06
N TRP A 114 -1.35 12.69 6.25
CA TRP A 114 -2.75 12.30 6.42
C TRP A 114 -3.68 13.54 6.33
N PRO A 115 -4.78 13.50 5.56
CA PRO A 115 -5.74 14.59 5.49
C PRO A 115 -6.56 14.76 6.78
#